data_AF-A0A1R1YPP0-F1
#
_entry.id   AF-A0A1R1YPP0-F1
#
_cell.length_a   1.000
_cell.length_b   1.000
_cell.length_c   1.000
_cell.angle_alpha   90.00
_cell.angle_beta   90.00
_cell.angle_gamma   90.00
#
_symmetry.space_group_name_H-M   'P 1'
#
loop_
_entity.id
_entity.type
_entity.pdbx_description
1 polymer ?
#
loop_
_entity_poly.entity_id
_entity_poly.type
_entity_poly.pdbx_seq_one_letter_code
_entity_poly.pdbx_strand_id
1 'polypeptide(L)'
;MKFVLSVSVLSAFASVAFASHMCQDECMNVANDMNYEYQPMQEAAAAPQENIRRRGRRSGKRFQAFCSAIEECKTGCLEQKDRSTCKRYRRKMRAARRKRRAARRTPRTAEQKAASKARFNAYCTAIEECKTGCLEQKDRSICKRYRRKMRAVRRKMRAARRKRRAARRTPRTAEQKAASKARFNAYCEAIDECKSGCLDKGDKSVCRTYRRSFRKQNRKARRASFRAKFNAFCTQIGECNSGCLVNKDRNVCRTFYKQYREQTKKN
;
A
#
# COMPACT_ATOMS: atom_id res chain seq x y z
N MET A 1 -39.70 -40.99 -39.44
CA MET A 1 -38.29 -40.57 -39.45
C MET A 1 -38.10 -39.46 -38.43
N LYS A 2 -37.12 -39.63 -37.52
CA LYS A 2 -36.78 -38.70 -36.44
C LYS A 2 -35.73 -37.72 -36.95
N PHE A 3 -35.90 -36.42 -36.74
CA PHE A 3 -34.78 -35.47 -36.78
C PHE A 3 -34.81 -34.56 -35.55
N VAL A 4 -33.78 -34.77 -34.73
CA VAL A 4 -33.41 -33.97 -33.56
C VAL A 4 -32.58 -32.80 -34.10
N LEU A 5 -33.04 -31.56 -33.95
CA LEU A 5 -32.22 -30.38 -34.20
C LEU A 5 -31.66 -29.86 -32.88
N SER A 6 -30.34 -29.89 -32.82
CA SER A 6 -29.47 -29.60 -31.70
C SER A 6 -29.46 -28.12 -31.34
N VAL A 7 -29.70 -27.85 -30.07
CA VAL A 7 -29.46 -26.57 -29.40
C VAL A 7 -27.98 -26.52 -29.00
N SER A 8 -27.10 -25.83 -29.73
CA SER A 8 -25.73 -25.56 -29.22
C SER A 8 -24.79 -24.73 -30.11
N VAL A 9 -25.06 -23.46 -30.45
CA VAL A 9 -23.95 -22.53 -30.83
C VAL A 9 -24.23 -21.06 -30.49
N LEU A 10 -24.53 -20.71 -29.23
CA LEU A 10 -24.60 -19.28 -28.82
C LEU A 10 -23.94 -18.95 -27.47
N SER A 11 -23.22 -19.88 -26.85
CA SER A 11 -22.63 -19.69 -25.51
C SER A 11 -21.11 -19.76 -25.44
N ALA A 12 -20.38 -19.62 -26.57
CA ALA A 12 -18.92 -19.74 -26.60
C ALA A 12 -18.14 -18.44 -26.88
N PHE A 13 -18.80 -17.29 -27.06
CA PHE A 13 -18.09 -16.01 -27.31
C PHE A 13 -18.03 -15.05 -26.12
N ALA A 14 -18.71 -15.33 -25.01
CA ALA A 14 -18.68 -14.46 -23.82
C ALA A 14 -17.53 -14.78 -22.83
N SER A 15 -16.96 -15.99 -22.87
CA SER A 15 -16.02 -16.49 -21.86
C SER A 15 -14.54 -16.27 -22.19
N VAL A 16 -14.19 -15.96 -23.44
CA VAL A 16 -12.78 -15.71 -23.85
C VAL A 16 -12.39 -14.22 -23.67
N ALA A 17 -13.35 -13.32 -23.54
CA ALA A 17 -13.11 -11.90 -23.28
C ALA A 17 -12.68 -11.59 -21.83
N PHE A 18 -13.03 -12.44 -20.85
CA PHE A 18 -12.71 -12.20 -19.44
C PHE A 18 -11.33 -12.70 -19.02
N ALA A 19 -10.83 -13.81 -19.58
CA ALA A 19 -9.50 -14.33 -19.28
C ALA A 19 -8.37 -13.50 -19.93
N SER A 20 -8.66 -12.86 -21.07
CA SER A 20 -7.68 -12.09 -21.86
C SER A 20 -7.38 -10.69 -21.32
N HIS A 21 -8.17 -10.16 -20.37
CA HIS A 21 -7.87 -8.92 -19.63
C HIS A 21 -7.05 -9.14 -18.35
N MET A 22 -7.07 -10.33 -17.75
CA MET A 22 -6.36 -10.59 -16.49
C MET A 22 -4.83 -10.71 -16.69
N CYS A 23 -4.37 -11.35 -17.77
CA CYS A 23 -2.92 -11.55 -18.01
C CYS A 23 -2.16 -10.26 -18.39
N GLN A 24 -2.84 -9.28 -19.00
CA GLN A 24 -2.22 -7.98 -19.31
C GLN A 24 -1.99 -7.13 -18.06
N ASP A 25 -2.91 -7.18 -17.10
CA ASP A 25 -2.77 -6.42 -15.85
C ASP A 25 -1.68 -7.03 -14.94
N GLU A 26 -1.55 -8.35 -14.86
CA GLU A 26 -0.55 -8.98 -13.99
C GLU A 26 0.91 -8.80 -14.45
N CYS A 27 1.16 -8.73 -15.75
CA CYS A 27 2.50 -8.45 -16.27
C CYS A 27 2.91 -6.99 -16.06
N MET A 28 1.94 -6.06 -16.04
CA MET A 28 2.16 -4.62 -15.93
C MET A 28 2.03 -4.05 -14.51
N ASN A 29 1.45 -4.81 -13.57
CA ASN A 29 1.27 -4.37 -12.19
C ASN A 29 2.52 -4.49 -11.30
N VAL A 30 3.55 -5.25 -11.70
CA VAL A 30 4.75 -5.49 -10.86
C VAL A 30 5.73 -4.30 -10.83
N ALA A 31 5.65 -3.35 -11.78
CA ALA A 31 6.70 -2.34 -11.97
C ALA A 31 6.30 -0.86 -11.72
N ASN A 32 5.06 -0.56 -11.36
CA ASN A 32 4.59 0.84 -11.16
C ASN A 32 4.23 1.19 -9.70
N ASP A 33 4.55 0.32 -8.74
CA ASP A 33 4.29 0.58 -7.32
C ASP A 33 5.45 1.33 -6.62
N MET A 34 6.12 2.20 -7.38
CA MET A 34 7.17 3.07 -6.87
C MET A 34 6.75 4.53 -7.04
N ASN A 35 6.58 5.16 -5.89
CA ASN A 35 6.52 6.61 -5.67
C ASN A 35 5.13 7.28 -5.64
N TYR A 36 4.29 6.89 -4.68
CA TYR A 36 3.34 7.82 -4.08
C TYR A 36 3.82 8.18 -2.68
N GLU A 37 4.66 9.21 -2.61
CA GLU A 37 5.03 9.86 -1.37
C GLU A 37 3.88 10.76 -0.92
N TYR A 38 3.44 10.57 0.32
CA TYR A 38 2.55 11.49 1.01
C TYR A 38 3.35 12.75 1.32
N GLN A 39 3.10 13.86 0.63
CA GLN A 39 3.57 15.17 1.07
C GLN A 39 2.54 15.75 2.08
N PRO A 40 2.96 16.13 3.30
CA PRO A 40 2.18 17.07 4.09
C PRO A 40 2.24 18.44 3.39
N MET A 41 1.09 19.11 3.23
CA MET A 41 1.08 20.53 2.89
C MET A 41 1.75 21.29 4.04
N GLN A 42 2.86 21.94 3.74
CA GLN A 42 3.34 23.09 4.49
C GLN A 42 2.76 24.33 3.82
N GLU A 43 2.13 25.16 4.65
CA GLU A 43 1.65 26.54 4.46
C GLU A 43 0.22 26.67 4.98
N ALA A 44 0.12 26.75 6.30
CA ALA A 44 -0.82 27.64 6.94
C ALA A 44 0.07 28.53 7.83
N ALA A 45 -0.03 29.84 7.63
CA ALA A 45 0.68 30.86 8.38
C ALA A 45 0.59 30.55 9.89
N ALA A 46 1.72 30.70 10.56
CA ALA A 46 1.89 30.41 11.97
C ALA A 46 1.01 31.35 12.82
N ALA A 47 -0.15 30.87 13.25
CA ALA A 47 -0.80 31.44 14.42
C ALA A 47 0.08 31.10 15.65
N PRO A 48 0.38 32.06 16.54
CA PRO A 48 1.26 31.82 17.68
C PRO A 48 0.63 30.76 18.59
N GLN A 49 1.31 29.62 18.74
CA GLN A 49 0.92 28.64 19.75
C GLN A 49 1.41 29.14 21.11
N GLU A 50 0.49 29.65 21.92
CA GLU A 50 0.73 29.81 23.34
C GLU A 50 1.28 28.51 23.92
N ASN A 51 2.44 28.61 24.55
CA ASN A 51 3.09 27.53 25.28
C ASN A 51 2.32 27.22 26.58
N ILE A 52 1.10 26.73 26.44
CA ILE A 52 0.35 26.16 27.57
C ILE A 52 1.02 24.83 27.92
N ARG A 53 1.81 24.86 29.01
CA ARG A 53 2.46 23.73 29.67
C ARG A 53 1.63 22.45 29.52
N ARG A 54 2.09 21.54 28.64
CA ARG A 54 1.39 20.30 28.19
C ARG A 54 1.39 19.19 29.26
N ARG A 55 0.90 19.47 30.47
CA ARG A 55 0.74 18.48 31.54
C ARG A 55 -0.68 18.55 32.09
N GLY A 56 -1.66 18.07 31.33
CA GLY A 56 -3.02 17.92 31.88
C GLY A 56 -4.21 17.87 30.91
N ARG A 57 -4.03 17.96 29.59
CA ARG A 57 -5.20 17.97 28.68
C ARG A 57 -5.60 16.59 28.16
N ARG A 58 -6.78 16.18 28.66
CA ARG A 58 -7.89 15.56 27.92
C ARG A 58 -7.73 14.07 27.59
N SER A 59 -8.73 13.30 27.99
CA SER A 59 -9.11 12.04 27.37
C SER A 59 -8.89 12.12 25.85
N GLY A 60 -7.97 11.33 25.30
CA GLY A 60 -7.69 11.40 23.86
C GLY A 60 -8.97 11.15 23.05
N LYS A 61 -9.11 11.77 21.87
CA LYS A 61 -10.32 11.70 21.01
C LYS A 61 -10.96 10.30 20.91
N ARG A 62 -10.12 9.26 20.88
CA ARG A 62 -10.56 7.86 20.83
C ARG A 62 -11.26 7.35 22.09
N PHE A 63 -10.83 7.82 23.26
CA PHE A 63 -11.46 7.48 24.54
C PHE A 63 -12.78 8.23 24.71
N GLN A 64 -12.86 9.49 24.29
CA GLN A 64 -14.13 10.23 24.22
C GLN A 64 -15.14 9.49 23.35
N ALA A 65 -14.78 9.13 22.12
CA ALA A 65 -15.66 8.36 21.23
C ALA A 65 -16.03 6.97 21.77
N PHE A 66 -15.18 6.37 22.61
CA PHE A 66 -15.49 5.09 23.26
C PHE A 66 -16.49 5.27 24.40
N CYS A 67 -16.35 6.34 25.19
CA CYS A 67 -17.22 6.61 26.31
C CYS A 67 -18.54 7.27 25.91
N SER A 68 -18.59 7.99 24.80
CA SER A 68 -19.84 8.56 24.27
C SER A 68 -20.84 7.49 23.82
N ALA A 69 -20.40 6.24 23.62
CA ALA A 69 -21.26 5.11 23.28
C ALA A 69 -21.64 4.24 24.49
N ILE A 70 -21.25 4.65 25.71
CA ILE A 70 -21.52 3.91 26.95
C ILE A 70 -21.98 4.91 28.00
N GLU A 71 -23.28 4.94 28.31
CA GLU A 71 -23.88 5.94 29.20
C GLU A 71 -23.13 6.07 30.52
N GLU A 72 -22.82 4.97 31.22
CA GLU A 72 -22.05 5.01 32.47
C GLU A 72 -20.65 5.67 32.32
N CYS A 73 -20.00 5.54 31.17
CA CYS A 73 -18.71 6.21 30.97
C CYS A 73 -18.90 7.68 30.56
N LYS A 74 -19.93 7.97 29.78
CA LYS A 74 -20.25 9.34 29.37
C LYS A 74 -20.57 10.18 30.60
N THR A 75 -21.53 9.74 31.41
CA THR A 75 -21.97 10.45 32.61
C THR A 75 -20.88 10.46 33.68
N GLY A 76 -20.37 9.29 34.09
CA GLY A 76 -19.42 9.21 35.19
C GLY A 76 -18.03 9.77 34.86
N CYS A 77 -17.50 9.56 33.65
CA CYS A 77 -16.14 9.98 33.31
C CYS A 77 -16.04 11.25 32.46
N LEU A 78 -16.94 11.48 31.49
CA LEU A 78 -16.85 12.67 30.63
C LEU A 78 -17.52 13.89 31.27
N GLU A 79 -18.68 13.70 31.90
CA GLU A 79 -19.47 14.78 32.53
C GLU A 79 -19.05 15.00 33.98
N GLN A 80 -19.21 13.99 34.84
CA GLN A 80 -18.88 14.06 36.27
C GLN A 80 -17.37 13.99 36.58
N LYS A 81 -16.55 13.65 35.59
CA LYS A 81 -15.07 13.54 35.71
C LYS A 81 -14.59 12.63 36.85
N ASP A 82 -15.38 11.63 37.26
CA ASP A 82 -14.98 10.67 38.28
C ASP A 82 -13.76 9.86 37.81
N ARG A 83 -12.67 10.01 38.57
CA ARG A 83 -11.38 9.39 38.31
C ARG A 83 -11.47 7.86 38.35
N SER A 84 -12.32 7.29 39.21
CA SER A 84 -12.47 5.85 39.38
C SER A 84 -13.15 5.24 38.13
N THR A 85 -14.27 5.82 37.72
CA THR A 85 -15.01 5.45 36.51
C THR A 85 -14.16 5.64 35.26
N CYS A 86 -13.43 6.76 35.15
CA CYS A 86 -12.48 6.99 34.07
C CYS A 86 -11.37 5.93 33.99
N LYS A 87 -10.77 5.53 35.11
CA LYS A 87 -9.74 4.49 35.14
C LYS A 87 -10.31 3.13 34.71
N ARG A 88 -11.49 2.76 35.21
CA ARG A 88 -12.20 1.52 34.87
C ARG A 88 -12.45 1.42 33.37
N TYR A 89 -13.06 2.44 32.78
CA TYR A 89 -13.37 2.44 31.36
C TYR A 89 -12.13 2.57 30.45
N ARG A 90 -11.06 3.24 30.91
CA ARG A 90 -9.76 3.20 30.21
C ARG A 90 -9.18 1.78 30.15
N ARG A 91 -9.30 1.00 31.22
CA ARG A 91 -8.87 -0.41 31.23
C ARG A 91 -9.73 -1.24 30.26
N LYS A 92 -11.07 -1.10 30.30
CA LYS A 92 -12.00 -1.75 29.34
C LYS A 92 -11.65 -1.43 27.89
N MET A 93 -11.44 -0.14 27.56
CA MET A 93 -11.03 0.29 26.21
C MET A 93 -9.69 -0.32 25.76
N ARG A 94 -8.70 -0.35 26.66
CA ARG A 94 -7.39 -0.96 26.39
C ARG A 94 -7.53 -2.47 26.14
N ALA A 95 -8.36 -3.16 26.91
CA ALA A 95 -8.63 -4.60 26.76
C ALA A 95 -9.32 -4.90 25.42
N ALA A 96 -10.39 -4.17 25.08
CA ALA A 96 -11.08 -4.29 23.79
C ALA A 96 -10.13 -4.05 22.61
N ARG A 97 -9.25 -3.05 22.71
CA ARG A 97 -8.22 -2.78 21.69
C ARG A 97 -7.21 -3.91 21.57
N ARG A 98 -6.82 -4.55 22.68
CA ARG A 98 -5.94 -5.73 22.66
C ARG A 98 -6.64 -6.91 21.98
N LYS A 99 -7.91 -7.19 22.32
CA LYS A 99 -8.73 -8.25 21.69
C LYS A 99 -8.87 -8.04 20.18
N ARG A 100 -9.23 -6.83 19.74
CA ARG A 100 -9.33 -6.49 18.31
C ARG A 100 -8.00 -6.63 17.57
N ARG A 101 -6.88 -6.28 18.21
CA ARG A 101 -5.54 -6.48 17.64
C ARG A 101 -5.15 -7.95 17.56
N ALA A 102 -5.54 -8.75 18.54
CA ALA A 102 -5.33 -10.19 18.54
C ALA A 102 -6.16 -10.87 17.45
N ALA A 103 -7.44 -10.52 17.32
CA ALA A 103 -8.33 -11.04 16.28
C ALA A 103 -7.86 -10.71 14.85
N ARG A 104 -7.18 -9.56 14.66
CA ARG A 104 -6.57 -9.18 13.37
C ARG A 104 -5.23 -9.86 13.07
N ARG A 105 -4.66 -10.63 14.00
CA ARG A 105 -3.44 -11.37 13.72
C ARG A 105 -3.81 -12.63 12.98
N THR A 106 -3.52 -12.66 11.68
CA THR A 106 -3.50 -13.91 10.93
C THR A 106 -2.45 -14.82 11.57
N PRO A 107 -2.81 -16.02 12.04
CA PRO A 107 -1.82 -16.97 12.51
C PRO A 107 -0.86 -17.30 11.36
N ARG A 108 0.41 -17.53 11.69
CA ARG A 108 1.38 -17.98 10.69
C ARG A 108 0.97 -19.36 10.19
N THR A 109 0.98 -19.54 8.86
CA THR A 109 0.83 -20.86 8.25
C THR A 109 1.96 -21.79 8.71
N ALA A 110 1.76 -23.11 8.61
CA ALA A 110 2.77 -24.11 8.97
C ALA A 110 4.07 -23.86 8.18
N GLU A 111 3.97 -23.61 6.88
CA GLU A 111 5.09 -23.24 6.00
C GLU A 111 5.86 -22.02 6.50
N GLN A 112 5.16 -20.96 6.92
CA GLN A 112 5.79 -19.76 7.43
C GLN A 112 6.53 -20.00 8.75
N LYS A 113 6.04 -20.93 9.59
CA LYS A 113 6.73 -21.36 10.80
C LYS A 113 7.97 -22.19 10.46
N ALA A 114 7.84 -23.15 9.55
CA ALA A 114 8.94 -24.00 9.06
C ALA A 114 10.06 -23.16 8.42
N ALA A 115 9.73 -22.29 7.48
CA ALA A 115 10.68 -21.38 6.85
C ALA A 115 11.36 -20.44 7.86
N SER A 116 10.63 -19.99 8.89
CA SER A 116 11.22 -19.17 9.95
C SER A 116 12.16 -19.97 10.86
N LYS A 117 11.90 -21.25 11.08
CA LYS A 117 12.74 -22.17 11.85
C LYS A 117 14.00 -22.51 11.05
N ALA A 118 13.86 -22.91 9.79
CA ALA A 118 14.98 -23.19 8.88
C ALA A 118 15.97 -22.01 8.80
N ARG A 119 15.47 -20.78 8.61
CA ARG A 119 16.31 -19.57 8.61
C ARG A 119 17.03 -19.31 9.93
N PHE A 120 16.43 -19.69 11.05
CA PHE A 120 17.05 -19.50 12.36
C PHE A 120 18.11 -20.57 12.61
N ASN A 121 17.83 -21.83 12.24
CA ASN A 121 18.79 -22.92 12.32
C ASN A 121 20.03 -22.59 11.48
N ALA A 122 19.85 -22.20 10.21
CA ALA A 122 20.95 -21.79 9.33
C ALA A 122 21.77 -20.60 9.86
N TYR A 123 21.14 -19.71 10.63
CA TYR A 123 21.86 -18.60 11.27
C TYR A 123 22.68 -19.07 12.48
N CYS A 124 22.17 -20.05 13.23
CA CYS A 124 22.86 -20.56 14.41
C CYS A 124 23.92 -21.60 14.09
N THR A 125 23.80 -22.36 12.99
CA THR A 125 24.85 -23.27 12.54
C THR A 125 26.16 -22.56 12.18
N ALA A 126 26.10 -21.27 11.84
CA ALA A 126 27.27 -20.44 11.55
C ALA A 126 27.88 -19.77 12.80
N ILE A 127 27.35 -20.04 13.99
CA ILE A 127 27.78 -19.42 15.25
C ILE A 127 27.86 -20.51 16.32
N GLU A 128 29.07 -20.91 16.70
CA GLU A 128 29.29 -22.02 17.64
C GLU A 128 28.48 -21.87 18.94
N GLU A 129 28.51 -20.71 19.60
CA GLU A 129 27.72 -20.46 20.83
C GLU A 129 26.20 -20.66 20.61
N CYS A 130 25.67 -20.35 19.42
CA CYS A 130 24.26 -20.59 19.14
C CYS A 130 23.99 -22.05 18.76
N LYS A 131 24.89 -22.68 18.00
CA LYS A 131 24.75 -24.08 17.60
C LYS A 131 24.71 -24.98 18.83
N THR A 132 25.73 -24.91 19.68
CA THR A 132 25.86 -25.73 20.87
C THR A 132 24.82 -25.36 21.93
N GLY A 133 24.74 -24.08 22.29
CA GLY A 133 23.85 -23.64 23.36
C GLY A 133 22.36 -23.70 23.03
N CYS A 134 21.96 -23.32 21.81
CA CYS A 134 20.54 -23.26 21.44
C CYS A 134 20.03 -24.46 20.64
N LEU A 135 20.79 -25.01 19.69
CA LEU A 135 20.29 -26.12 18.85
C LEU A 135 20.51 -27.47 19.53
N GLU A 136 21.67 -27.70 20.13
CA GLU A 136 22.04 -28.98 20.76
C GLU A 136 21.54 -29.04 22.21
N GLN A 137 22.00 -28.13 23.07
CA GLN A 137 21.64 -28.08 24.50
C GLN A 137 20.22 -27.51 24.74
N LYS A 138 19.57 -26.96 23.70
CA LYS A 138 18.21 -26.40 23.76
C LYS A 138 18.03 -25.32 24.84
N ASP A 139 19.08 -24.59 25.22
CA ASP A 139 18.98 -23.50 26.19
C ASP A 139 18.11 -22.36 25.63
N ARG A 140 16.96 -22.18 26.28
CA ARG A 140 15.98 -21.14 25.96
C ARG A 140 16.57 -19.73 26.07
N SER A 141 17.51 -19.49 26.97
CA SER A 141 18.14 -18.20 27.20
C SER A 141 18.99 -17.79 25.99
N ILE A 142 19.88 -18.69 25.54
CA ILE A 142 20.75 -18.54 24.38
C ILE A 142 19.89 -18.44 23.11
N CYS A 143 18.90 -19.31 22.95
CA CYS A 143 17.95 -19.22 21.83
C CYS A 143 17.24 -17.86 21.75
N LYS A 144 16.75 -17.33 22.88
CA LYS A 144 16.09 -16.02 22.92
C LYS A 144 17.07 -14.91 22.56
N ARG A 145 18.30 -14.95 23.06
CA ARG A 145 19.37 -13.98 22.76
C ARG A 145 19.64 -13.91 21.26
N TYR A 146 19.91 -15.04 20.62
CA TYR A 146 20.21 -15.09 19.19
C TYR A 146 19.00 -14.77 18.30
N ARG A 147 17.78 -15.15 18.69
CA ARG A 147 16.55 -14.69 18.00
C ARG A 147 16.40 -13.17 18.06
N ARG A 148 16.79 -12.52 19.17
CA ARG A 148 16.79 -11.05 19.28
C ARG A 148 17.85 -10.43 18.37
N LYS A 149 19.09 -10.95 18.36
CA LYS A 149 20.17 -10.53 17.45
C LYS A 149 19.72 -10.60 15.99
N MET A 150 19.20 -11.74 15.54
CA MET A 150 18.69 -11.93 14.17
C MET A 150 17.56 -10.95 13.82
N ARG A 151 16.63 -10.68 14.75
CA ARG A 151 15.57 -9.68 14.55
C ARG A 151 16.12 -8.25 14.43
N ALA A 152 17.15 -7.91 15.22
CA ALA A 152 17.79 -6.60 15.16
C ALA A 152 18.48 -6.38 13.81
N VAL A 153 19.22 -7.38 13.31
CA VAL A 153 19.84 -7.35 11.97
C VAL A 153 18.79 -7.14 10.88
N ARG A 154 17.69 -7.91 10.91
CA ARG A 154 16.59 -7.74 9.95
C ARG A 154 15.96 -6.34 10.01
N ARG A 155 15.86 -5.73 11.19
CA ARG A 155 15.38 -4.35 11.34
C ARG A 155 16.36 -3.35 10.72
N LYS A 156 17.66 -3.49 10.97
CA LYS A 156 18.72 -2.65 10.36
C LYS A 156 18.67 -2.75 8.83
N MET A 157 18.62 -3.95 8.27
CA MET A 157 18.51 -4.18 6.82
C MET A 157 17.25 -3.54 6.22
N ARG A 158 16.09 -3.66 6.89
CA ARG A 158 14.86 -3.00 6.45
C ARG A 158 14.96 -1.47 6.51
N ALA A 159 15.60 -0.92 7.53
CA ALA A 159 15.83 0.51 7.66
C ALA A 159 16.76 1.02 6.56
N ALA A 160 17.87 0.32 6.30
CA ALA A 160 18.79 0.63 5.20
C ALA A 160 18.09 0.59 3.84
N ARG A 161 17.27 -0.45 3.57
CA ARG A 161 16.47 -0.54 2.35
C ARG A 161 15.48 0.62 2.22
N ARG A 162 14.87 1.06 3.32
CA ARG A 162 13.99 2.24 3.33
C ARG A 162 14.77 3.52 3.02
N LYS A 163 15.94 3.73 3.63
CA LYS A 163 16.83 4.87 3.33
C LYS A 163 17.24 4.88 1.85
N ARG A 164 17.71 3.76 1.30
CA ARG A 164 18.04 3.64 -0.13
C ARG A 164 16.85 3.92 -1.04
N ARG A 165 15.66 3.45 -0.68
CA ARG A 165 14.43 3.74 -1.43
C ARG A 165 14.06 5.21 -1.37
N ALA A 166 14.21 5.85 -0.21
CA ALA A 166 13.96 7.29 -0.03
C ALA A 166 14.98 8.13 -0.81
N ALA A 167 16.27 7.77 -0.79
CA ALA A 167 17.32 8.44 -1.56
C ALA A 167 17.09 8.35 -3.08
N ARG A 168 16.48 7.26 -3.56
CA ARG A 168 16.06 7.12 -4.97
C ARG A 168 14.80 7.93 -5.32
N ARG A 169 14.13 8.56 -4.36
CA ARG A 169 13.02 9.47 -4.65
C ARG A 169 13.60 10.81 -5.06
N THR A 170 13.58 11.09 -6.35
CA THR A 170 13.77 12.45 -6.81
C THR A 170 12.51 13.26 -6.47
N PRO A 171 12.62 14.35 -5.71
CA PRO A 171 11.49 15.25 -5.51
C PRO A 171 11.11 15.84 -6.87
N ARG A 172 9.81 16.10 -7.06
CA ARG A 172 9.36 16.84 -8.24
C ARG A 172 9.95 18.24 -8.24
N THR A 173 10.41 18.70 -9.40
CA THR A 173 10.76 20.10 -9.63
C THR A 173 9.52 20.98 -9.43
N ALA A 174 9.72 22.28 -9.18
CA ALA A 174 8.62 23.23 -9.04
C ALA A 174 7.70 23.21 -10.27
N GLU A 175 8.28 23.18 -11.47
CA GLU A 175 7.59 23.07 -12.75
C GLU A 175 6.71 21.80 -12.83
N GLN A 176 7.24 20.65 -12.44
CA GLN A 176 6.48 19.40 -12.43
C GLN A 176 5.31 19.44 -11.45
N LYS A 177 5.44 20.16 -10.33
CA LYS A 177 4.34 20.39 -9.38
C LYS A 177 3.30 21.32 -9.99
N ALA A 178 3.72 22.42 -10.62
CA ALA A 178 2.84 23.38 -11.28
C ALA A 178 2.04 22.72 -12.41
N ALA A 179 2.71 21.98 -13.32
CA ALA A 179 2.06 21.24 -14.39
C ALA A 179 1.06 20.20 -13.86
N SER A 180 1.38 19.52 -12.75
CA SER A 180 0.46 18.57 -12.11
C SER A 180 -0.75 19.26 -11.47
N LYS A 181 -0.59 20.49 -10.98
CA LYS A 181 -1.68 21.31 -10.41
C LYS A 181 -2.58 21.82 -11.55
N ALA A 182 -2.01 22.38 -12.60
CA ALA A 182 -2.75 22.85 -13.77
C ALA A 182 -3.64 21.76 -14.38
N ARG A 183 -3.09 20.55 -14.59
CA ARG A 183 -3.89 19.41 -15.10
C ARG A 183 -5.02 18.99 -14.16
N PHE A 184 -4.85 19.17 -12.85
CA PHE A 184 -5.91 18.86 -11.89
C PHE A 184 -6.99 19.96 -11.87
N ASN A 185 -6.59 21.22 -11.98
CA ASN A 185 -7.51 22.34 -12.07
C ASN A 185 -8.38 22.22 -13.33
N ALA A 186 -7.79 21.97 -14.50
CA ALA A 186 -8.53 21.73 -15.74
C ALA A 186 -9.51 20.54 -15.63
N TYR A 187 -9.12 19.47 -14.93
CA TYR A 187 -10.02 18.35 -14.65
C TYR A 187 -11.22 18.75 -13.78
N CYS A 188 -11.00 19.62 -12.80
CA CYS A 188 -12.06 20.08 -11.91
C CYS A 188 -12.93 21.18 -12.51
N GLU A 189 -12.41 21.99 -13.43
CA GLU A 189 -13.19 22.96 -14.18
C GLU A 189 -14.30 22.31 -15.01
N ALA A 190 -14.09 21.08 -15.47
CA ALA A 190 -15.08 20.30 -16.21
C ALA A 190 -16.11 19.56 -15.32
N ILE A 191 -16.06 19.74 -13.99
CA ILE A 191 -16.93 19.06 -13.02
C ILE A 191 -17.41 20.06 -11.98
N ASP A 192 -18.68 20.46 -12.05
CA ASP A 192 -19.25 21.51 -11.20
C ASP A 192 -19.05 21.26 -9.70
N GLU A 193 -19.23 20.03 -9.24
CA GLU A 193 -18.99 19.63 -7.85
C GLU A 193 -17.52 19.78 -7.44
N CYS A 194 -16.57 19.51 -8.34
CA CYS A 194 -15.16 19.72 -8.04
C CYS A 194 -14.78 21.19 -8.10
N LYS A 195 -15.25 21.94 -9.10
CA LYS A 195 -14.98 23.37 -9.23
C LYS A 195 -15.47 24.13 -7.99
N SER A 196 -16.77 24.04 -7.71
CA SER A 196 -17.41 24.74 -6.60
C SER A 196 -16.92 24.27 -5.23
N GLY A 197 -16.71 22.96 -5.04
CA GLY A 197 -16.30 22.43 -3.74
C GLY A 197 -14.80 22.51 -3.48
N CYS A 198 -13.96 22.19 -4.47
CA CYS A 198 -12.51 22.11 -4.29
C CYS A 198 -11.76 23.37 -4.73
N LEU A 199 -12.04 23.91 -5.92
CA LEU A 199 -11.30 25.07 -6.43
C LEU A 199 -11.75 26.36 -5.75
N ASP A 200 -13.06 26.56 -5.63
CA ASP A 200 -13.63 27.81 -5.15
C ASP A 200 -13.71 27.84 -3.61
N LYS A 201 -14.29 26.80 -2.99
CA LYS A 201 -14.47 26.72 -1.52
C LYS A 201 -13.29 26.09 -0.77
N GLY A 202 -12.36 25.44 -1.47
CA GLY A 202 -11.20 24.79 -0.84
C GLY A 202 -11.55 23.63 0.10
N ASP A 203 -12.70 22.97 -0.07
CA ASP A 203 -13.09 21.84 0.78
C ASP A 203 -12.11 20.68 0.59
N LYS A 204 -11.36 20.39 1.66
CA LYS A 204 -10.32 19.36 1.69
C LYS A 204 -10.87 17.97 1.43
N SER A 205 -12.11 17.68 1.82
CA SER A 205 -12.76 16.40 1.62
C SER A 205 -13.09 16.18 0.14
N VAL A 206 -13.76 17.16 -0.47
CA VAL A 206 -14.11 17.19 -1.91
C VAL A 206 -12.83 17.14 -2.75
N CYS A 207 -11.87 18.01 -2.48
CA CYS A 207 -10.56 18.01 -3.15
C CYS A 207 -9.87 16.64 -3.10
N ARG A 208 -9.92 15.96 -1.94
CA ARG A 208 -9.25 14.66 -1.78
C ARG A 208 -9.93 13.58 -2.62
N THR A 209 -11.25 13.61 -2.72
CA THR A 209 -12.05 12.69 -3.53
C THR A 209 -11.71 12.85 -5.00
N TYR A 210 -11.84 14.06 -5.56
CA TYR A 210 -11.57 14.30 -6.97
C TYR A 210 -10.09 14.16 -7.32
N ARG A 211 -9.15 14.51 -6.44
CA ARG A 211 -7.72 14.18 -6.64
C ARG A 211 -7.48 12.69 -6.79
N ARG A 212 -8.22 11.84 -6.05
CA ARG A 212 -8.09 10.39 -6.17
C ARG A 212 -8.64 9.91 -7.51
N SER A 213 -9.79 10.43 -7.94
CA SER A 213 -10.41 10.13 -9.24
C SER A 213 -9.51 10.57 -10.41
N PHE A 214 -9.04 11.81 -10.40
CA PHE A 214 -8.09 12.35 -11.37
C PHE A 214 -6.82 11.48 -11.49
N ARG A 215 -6.22 11.08 -10.36
CA ARG A 215 -5.03 10.21 -10.35
C ARG A 215 -5.33 8.85 -10.98
N LYS A 216 -6.52 8.28 -10.75
CA LYS A 216 -6.94 7.01 -11.34
C LYS A 216 -7.08 7.14 -12.86
N GLN A 217 -7.73 8.19 -13.34
CA GLN A 217 -7.89 8.47 -14.77
C GLN A 217 -6.53 8.73 -15.45
N ASN A 218 -5.69 9.59 -14.87
CA ASN A 218 -4.36 9.90 -15.41
C ASN A 218 -3.47 8.64 -15.46
N ARG A 219 -3.57 7.75 -14.47
CA ARG A 219 -2.89 6.44 -14.51
C ARG A 219 -3.41 5.57 -15.67
N LYS A 220 -4.72 5.53 -15.90
CA LYS A 220 -5.32 4.78 -17.02
C LYS A 220 -4.85 5.34 -18.37
N ALA A 221 -4.90 6.66 -18.56
CA ALA A 221 -4.43 7.33 -19.77
C ALA A 221 -2.94 7.08 -20.04
N ARG A 222 -2.08 7.18 -19.02
CA ARG A 222 -0.64 6.87 -19.15
C ARG A 222 -0.39 5.42 -19.55
N ARG A 223 -1.16 4.47 -18.97
CA ARG A 223 -1.06 3.05 -19.33
C ARG A 223 -1.48 2.82 -20.79
N ALA A 224 -2.58 3.44 -21.22
CA ALA A 224 -3.06 3.35 -22.59
C ALA A 224 -2.04 3.92 -23.58
N SER A 225 -1.53 5.13 -23.31
CA SER A 225 -0.48 5.76 -24.12
C SER A 225 0.80 4.92 -24.18
N PHE A 226 1.27 4.39 -23.04
CA PHE A 226 2.41 3.50 -23.01
C PHE A 226 2.16 2.24 -23.86
N ARG A 227 0.98 1.61 -23.71
CA ARG A 227 0.61 0.41 -24.45
C ARG A 227 0.59 0.67 -25.96
N ALA A 228 0.00 1.78 -26.39
CA ALA A 228 0.00 2.16 -27.81
C ALA A 228 1.43 2.28 -28.36
N LYS A 229 2.31 2.99 -27.65
CA LYS A 229 3.70 3.15 -28.07
C LYS A 229 4.51 1.85 -28.02
N PHE A 230 4.30 1.02 -27.00
CA PHE A 230 4.96 -0.28 -26.88
C PHE A 230 4.50 -1.25 -27.97
N ASN A 231 3.19 -1.25 -28.29
CA ASN A 231 2.67 -2.05 -29.40
C ASN A 231 3.32 -1.60 -30.72
N ALA A 232 3.40 -0.30 -30.98
CA ALA A 232 4.06 0.23 -32.18
C ALA A 232 5.54 -0.16 -32.26
N PHE A 233 6.25 -0.15 -31.13
CA PHE A 233 7.63 -0.66 -31.05
C PHE A 233 7.70 -2.16 -31.39
N CYS A 234 6.81 -2.97 -30.83
CA CYS A 234 6.83 -4.41 -31.05
C CYS A 234 6.37 -4.83 -32.43
N THR A 235 5.51 -4.07 -33.12
CA THR A 235 5.15 -4.35 -34.51
C THR A 235 6.33 -4.22 -35.47
N GLN A 236 7.37 -3.47 -35.10
CA GLN A 236 8.59 -3.32 -35.89
C GLN A 236 9.60 -4.46 -35.66
N ILE A 237 9.38 -5.35 -34.68
CA ILE A 237 10.31 -6.42 -34.30
C ILE A 237 9.57 -7.75 -34.35
N GLY A 238 9.93 -8.60 -35.32
CA GLY A 238 9.27 -9.89 -35.56
C GLY A 238 9.12 -10.74 -34.29
N GLU A 239 10.19 -10.89 -33.51
CA GLU A 239 10.21 -11.62 -32.24
C GLU A 239 9.30 -11.01 -31.16
N CYS A 240 9.21 -9.68 -31.09
CA CYS A 240 8.30 -9.05 -30.13
C CYS A 240 6.84 -9.16 -30.59
N ASN A 241 6.58 -8.99 -31.89
CA ASN A 241 5.24 -9.09 -32.44
C ASN A 241 4.67 -10.50 -32.22
N SER A 242 5.36 -11.52 -32.74
CA SER A 242 4.91 -12.91 -32.64
C SER A 242 4.94 -13.41 -31.19
N GLY A 243 6.02 -13.17 -30.46
CA GLY A 243 6.18 -13.68 -29.10
C GLY A 243 5.34 -12.93 -28.06
N CYS A 244 5.38 -11.60 -28.04
CA CYS A 244 4.72 -10.80 -27.00
C CYS A 244 3.30 -10.36 -27.36
N LEU A 245 3.05 -9.85 -28.57
CA LEU A 245 1.73 -9.31 -28.92
C LEU A 245 0.74 -10.41 -29.31
N VAL A 246 1.17 -11.37 -30.13
CA VAL A 246 0.33 -12.48 -30.63
C VAL A 246 0.28 -13.60 -29.60
N ASN A 247 1.44 -14.22 -29.29
CA ASN A 247 1.51 -15.40 -28.42
C ASN A 247 1.44 -15.06 -26.92
N LYS A 248 1.55 -13.79 -26.55
CA LYS A 248 1.50 -13.31 -25.15
C LYS A 248 2.50 -14.02 -24.23
N ASP A 249 3.66 -14.41 -24.76
CA ASP A 249 4.74 -14.98 -23.97
C ASP A 249 5.27 -13.93 -22.98
N ARG A 250 5.12 -14.25 -21.69
CA ARG A 250 5.46 -13.36 -20.59
C ARG A 250 6.96 -13.06 -20.51
N ASN A 251 7.82 -14.01 -20.84
CA ASN A 251 9.26 -13.84 -20.80
C ASN A 251 9.73 -12.96 -21.95
N VAL A 252 9.23 -13.22 -23.16
CA VAL A 252 9.51 -12.41 -24.35
C VAL A 252 9.02 -10.97 -24.13
N CYS A 253 7.77 -10.79 -23.69
CA CYS A 253 7.22 -9.47 -23.35
C CYS A 253 8.08 -8.73 -22.33
N ARG A 254 8.55 -9.42 -21.29
CA ARG A 254 9.34 -8.78 -20.23
C ARG A 254 10.70 -8.30 -20.74
N THR A 255 11.32 -9.04 -21.66
CA THR A 255 12.59 -8.66 -22.27
C THR A 255 12.44 -7.41 -23.13
N PHE A 256 11.51 -7.42 -24.09
CA PHE A 256 11.28 -6.28 -24.98
C PHE A 256 10.74 -5.05 -24.24
N TYR A 257 9.94 -5.25 -23.18
CA TYR A 257 9.50 -4.15 -22.31
C TYR A 257 10.67 -3.42 -21.63
N LYS A 258 11.71 -4.14 -21.20
CA LYS A 258 12.91 -3.53 -20.62
C LYS A 258 13.68 -2.74 -21.67
N GLN A 259 13.89 -3.34 -22.86
CA GLN A 259 14.59 -2.68 -23.97
C GLN A 259 13.89 -1.38 -24.38
N TYR A 260 12.57 -1.42 -24.59
CA TYR A 260 11.76 -0.24 -24.88
C TYR A 260 11.90 0.84 -23.80
N ARG A 261 11.91 0.45 -22.52
CA ARG A 261 12.11 1.37 -21.40
C ARG A 261 13.50 1.98 -21.32
N GLU A 262 14.52 1.29 -21.81
CA GLU A 262 15.89 1.81 -21.83
C GLU A 262 16.07 2.80 -22.98
N GLN A 263 15.52 2.51 -24.15
CA GLN A 263 15.49 3.44 -25.29
C GLN A 263 14.75 4.74 -24.93
N THR A 264 13.55 4.64 -24.34
CA THR A 264 12.73 5.81 -23.95
C THR A 264 13.22 6.57 -22.71
N LYS A 265 14.31 6.13 -22.07
CA LYS A 265 14.98 6.90 -21.02
C LYS A 265 16.16 7.70 -21.54
N LYS A 266 16.72 7.30 -22.69
CA LYS A 266 17.82 8.00 -23.36
C LYS A 266 17.31 9.17 -24.20
N ASN A 267 16.03 9.11 -24.61
CA ASN A 267 15.29 10.15 -25.31
C ASN A 267 14.31 10.84 -24.35
#